data_AF-T0QWE5-F1
#
_entry.id   AF-T0QWE5-F1
#
_cell.length_a   1.000
_cell.length_b   1.000
_cell.length_c   1.000
_cell.angle_alpha   90.00
_cell.angle_beta   90.00
_cell.angle_gamma   90.00
#
_symmetry.space_group_name_H-M   'P 1'
#
loop_
_entity.id
_entity.type
_entity.pdbx_description
1 polymer ?
#
loop_
_entity_poly.entity_id
_entity_poly.type
_entity_poly.pdbx_seq_one_letter_code
_entity_poly.pdbx_strand_id
1 'polypeptide(L)'
;MARHRRTLVDDNYLVSDVRVQRACPKETWVPDAARQRCIHCTRPFSLFRRRHHCRVCGDVLCGACSWTVYLVNTTSNVGRACFHCSRALRISATASRSGDDVGRPTCPNFVDALLVTSYDGAGAESMLACAKCNGPFADGTQWTQLPCGDAFHANCLRPWLAAHDACPRCHDALPPDMDYIRKLFAFA
;
A
#
# COMPACT_ATOMS: atom_id res chain seq x y z
N MET A 1 10.52 29.11 -15.63
CA MET A 1 9.14 28.91 -15.12
C MET A 1 8.54 27.67 -15.78
N ALA A 2 8.87 26.46 -15.32
CA ALA A 2 8.31 25.23 -15.89
C ALA A 2 7.07 24.82 -15.09
N ARG A 3 5.89 25.20 -15.60
CA ARG A 3 4.61 24.65 -15.16
C ARG A 3 4.52 23.21 -15.68
N HIS A 4 4.69 22.22 -14.82
CA HIS A 4 4.22 20.87 -15.14
C HIS A 4 2.69 20.92 -15.17
N ARG A 5 2.18 21.00 -16.40
CA ARG A 5 0.78 20.84 -16.80
C ARG A 5 0.24 19.57 -16.15
N ARG A 6 -0.84 19.70 -15.37
CA ARG A 6 -1.72 18.58 -15.02
C ARG A 6 -2.25 18.06 -16.35
N THR A 7 -1.72 16.95 -16.83
CA THR A 7 -2.42 16.16 -17.84
C THR A 7 -3.69 15.62 -17.21
N LEU A 8 -4.79 15.81 -17.93
CA LEU A 8 -6.09 15.20 -17.65
C LEU A 8 -5.88 13.69 -17.50
N VAL A 9 -6.49 13.13 -16.47
CA VAL A 9 -6.34 11.74 -16.06
C VAL A 9 -7.25 10.92 -16.97
N ASP A 10 -6.67 10.25 -17.97
CA ASP A 10 -7.39 9.32 -18.85
C ASP A 10 -7.90 8.10 -18.05
N ASP A 11 -9.05 7.56 -18.48
CA ASP A 11 -9.85 6.47 -17.90
C ASP A 11 -9.17 5.08 -17.83
N ASN A 12 -7.95 4.99 -17.31
CA ASN A 12 -7.21 3.73 -17.13
C ASN A 12 -6.63 3.60 -15.71
N TYR A 13 -7.51 3.59 -14.71
CA TYR A 13 -7.15 3.45 -13.30
C TYR A 13 -6.81 1.98 -12.95
N LEU A 14 -5.57 1.57 -13.23
CA LEU A 14 -5.03 0.28 -12.77
C LEU A 14 -4.95 0.28 -11.23
N VAL A 15 -5.38 -0.82 -10.60
CA VAL A 15 -5.38 -1.14 -9.14
C VAL A 15 -3.99 -1.01 -8.44
N SER A 16 -2.98 -0.56 -9.17
CA SER A 16 -1.62 -0.19 -8.74
C SER A 16 -1.50 0.96 -7.72
N ASP A 17 -2.59 1.61 -7.30
CA ASP A 17 -2.51 2.84 -6.50
C ASP A 17 -2.48 2.65 -4.97
N VAL A 18 -2.76 1.44 -4.47
CA VAL A 18 -2.52 1.11 -3.05
C VAL A 18 -1.02 0.84 -2.85
N ARG A 19 -0.33 1.84 -2.33
CA ARG A 19 1.14 1.83 -2.21
C ARG A 19 1.55 1.23 -0.87
N VAL A 20 1.71 -0.09 -0.83
CA VAL A 20 2.27 -0.79 0.33
C VAL A 20 3.78 -0.82 0.22
N GLN A 21 4.49 -0.41 1.27
CA GLN A 21 5.95 -0.29 1.24
C GLN A 21 6.55 -0.81 2.53
N ARG A 22 7.72 -1.44 2.47
CA ARG A 22 8.46 -1.78 3.69
C ARG A 22 9.17 -0.55 4.22
N ALA A 23 9.01 -0.24 5.51
CA ALA A 23 9.77 0.84 6.12
C ALA A 23 11.23 0.42 6.31
N CYS A 24 12.15 1.33 6.00
CA CYS A 24 13.55 1.18 6.39
C CYS A 24 13.73 1.42 7.90
N PRO A 25 14.74 0.79 8.53
CA PRO A 25 15.07 1.05 9.94
C PRO A 25 15.33 2.55 10.18
N LYS A 26 14.93 3.05 11.34
CA LYS A 26 15.02 4.50 11.63
C LYS A 26 16.47 4.96 11.74
N GLU A 27 17.36 4.06 12.11
CA GLU A 27 18.80 4.28 12.27
C GLU A 27 19.50 4.59 10.94
N THR A 28 18.88 4.21 9.82
CA THR A 28 19.41 4.48 8.47
C THR A 28 18.90 5.78 7.87
N TRP A 29 18.06 6.54 8.60
CA TRP A 29 17.49 7.78 8.07
C TRP A 29 18.55 8.86 7.95
N VAL A 30 18.47 9.60 6.84
CA VAL A 30 19.36 10.73 6.60
C VAL A 30 19.05 11.83 7.62
N PRO A 31 20.04 12.30 8.40
CA PRO A 31 19.84 13.38 9.35
C PRO A 31 19.38 14.66 8.65
N ASP A 32 18.46 15.41 9.28
CA ASP A 32 17.92 16.64 8.70
C ASP A 32 19.00 17.68 8.34
N ALA A 33 20.07 17.75 9.14
CA ALA A 33 21.19 18.66 8.90
C ALA A 33 21.98 18.33 7.61
N ALA A 34 21.99 17.06 7.19
CA ALA A 34 22.65 16.62 5.97
C ALA A 34 21.86 16.99 4.70
N ARG A 35 20.62 17.46 4.83
CA ARG A 35 19.75 17.84 3.69
C ARG A 35 19.23 19.26 3.83
N GLN A 36 19.82 20.16 3.03
CA GLN A 36 19.37 21.56 2.92
C GLN A 36 18.29 21.76 1.84
N ARG A 37 18.10 20.76 0.97
CA ARG A 37 17.19 20.79 -0.17
C ARG A 37 16.39 19.50 -0.26
N CYS A 38 15.16 19.60 -0.76
CA CYS A 38 14.32 18.44 -1.04
C CYS A 38 15.00 17.53 -2.07
N ILE A 39 15.10 16.22 -1.80
CA ILE A 39 15.75 15.26 -2.70
C ILE A 39 15.08 15.15 -4.09
N HIS A 40 13.80 15.52 -4.21
CA HIS A 40 13.06 15.45 -5.47
C HIS A 40 12.97 16.77 -6.24
N CYS A 41 12.38 17.80 -5.63
CA CYS A 41 12.19 19.08 -6.32
C CYS A 41 13.37 20.02 -6.17
N THR A 42 14.38 19.64 -5.39
CA THR A 42 15.60 20.41 -5.09
C THR A 42 15.37 21.76 -4.38
N ARG A 43 14.12 22.19 -4.15
CA ARG A 43 13.83 23.46 -3.48
C ARG A 43 14.39 23.45 -2.06
N PRO A 44 14.99 24.57 -1.60
CA PRO A 44 15.55 24.67 -0.25
C PRO A 44 14.46 24.58 0.80
N PHE A 45 14.79 23.93 1.91
CA PHE A 45 13.92 23.92 3.08
C PHE A 45 13.91 25.30 3.76
N SER A 46 12.80 25.62 4.41
CA SER A 46 12.57 26.88 5.12
C SER A 46 11.45 26.68 6.15
N LEU A 47 11.09 27.72 6.89
CA LEU A 47 9.99 27.66 7.86
C LEU A 47 8.65 27.24 7.22
N PHE A 48 8.42 27.62 5.96
CA PHE A 48 7.22 27.28 5.19
C PHE A 48 7.38 26.02 4.33
N ARG A 49 8.60 25.52 4.16
CA ARG A 49 8.89 24.23 3.50
C ARG A 49 9.64 23.35 4.49
N ARG A 50 8.89 22.67 5.34
CA ARG A 50 9.43 21.77 6.36
C ARG A 50 10.00 20.49 5.75
N ARG A 51 10.93 19.88 6.48
CA ARG A 51 11.53 18.59 6.17
C ARG A 51 10.58 17.46 6.55
N HIS A 52 10.56 16.41 5.72
CA HIS A 52 9.87 15.17 6.02
C HIS A 52 10.69 14.00 5.50
N HIS A 53 10.84 12.95 6.30
CA HIS A 53 11.51 11.74 5.87
C HIS A 53 10.63 10.85 5.00
N CYS A 54 11.24 10.20 4.03
CA CYS A 54 10.69 9.01 3.40
C CYS A 54 10.87 7.85 4.37
N ARG A 55 9.78 7.17 4.76
CA ARG A 55 9.85 6.01 5.65
C ARG A 55 10.43 4.77 4.97
N VAL A 56 10.55 4.78 3.64
CA VAL A 56 11.01 3.66 2.82
C VAL A 56 12.51 3.72 2.54
N CYS A 57 13.06 4.88 2.17
CA CYS A 57 14.49 5.04 1.92
C CYS A 57 15.24 5.91 2.95
N GLY A 58 14.53 6.56 3.88
CA GLY A 58 15.13 7.39 4.92
C GLY A 58 15.57 8.79 4.47
N ASP A 59 15.48 9.16 3.19
CA ASP A 59 15.90 10.49 2.70
C ASP A 59 14.86 11.58 3.00
N VAL A 60 15.26 12.85 2.86
CA VAL A 60 14.50 14.03 3.26
C VAL A 60 13.87 14.75 2.06
N LEU A 61 12.56 14.97 2.14
CA LEU A 61 11.76 15.62 1.12
C LEU A 61 10.77 16.64 1.70
N CYS A 62 10.16 17.45 0.84
CA CYS A 62 9.08 18.37 1.24
C CYS A 62 7.71 17.70 1.12
N GLY A 63 6.68 18.26 1.78
CA GLY A 63 5.32 17.70 1.78
C GLY A 63 4.73 17.54 0.37
N ALA A 64 5.00 18.49 -0.53
CA ALA A 64 4.54 18.42 -1.92
C ALA A 64 5.23 17.33 -2.77
N CYS A 65 6.37 16.80 -2.31
CA CYS A 65 7.09 15.71 -3.00
C CYS A 65 6.87 14.36 -2.32
N SER A 66 5.84 14.27 -1.48
CA SER A 66 5.60 13.12 -0.65
C SER A 66 4.22 12.54 -0.89
N TRP A 67 4.13 11.23 -0.76
CA TRP A 67 2.89 10.48 -0.88
C TRP A 67 2.63 9.72 0.40
N THR A 68 1.36 9.58 0.73
CA THR A 68 0.91 8.62 1.74
C THR A 68 1.10 7.22 1.19
N VAL A 69 1.66 6.33 2.00
CA VAL A 69 1.84 4.91 1.73
C VAL A 69 1.41 4.12 2.94
N TYR A 70 1.02 2.87 2.72
CA TYR A 70 0.87 1.91 3.79
C TYR A 70 2.22 1.28 4.09
N LEU A 71 2.57 1.20 5.37
CA LEU A 71 3.86 0.67 5.77
C LEU A 71 3.73 -0.75 6.32
N VAL A 72 4.52 -1.60 5.68
CA VAL A 72 5.20 -2.76 6.23
C VAL A 72 5.65 -2.57 7.68
N ASN A 73 5.80 -3.60 8.52
CA ASN A 73 6.81 -3.65 9.58
C ASN A 73 6.95 -2.43 10.52
N THR A 74 5.87 -1.71 10.78
CA THR A 74 5.85 -0.53 11.64
C THR A 74 4.63 -0.55 12.54
N THR A 75 4.68 0.18 13.64
CA THR A 75 3.54 0.33 14.54
C THR A 75 2.47 1.29 14.01
N SER A 76 2.79 2.05 12.97
CA SER A 76 1.90 2.97 12.27
C SER A 76 1.85 2.52 10.81
N ASN A 77 0.80 1.80 10.46
CA ASN A 77 0.63 1.23 9.12
C ASN A 77 0.43 2.27 8.01
N VAL A 78 0.50 3.57 8.34
CA VAL A 78 0.37 4.67 7.40
C VAL A 78 1.58 5.57 7.58
N GLY A 79 2.28 5.86 6.49
CA GLY A 79 3.44 6.72 6.51
C GLY A 79 3.67 7.46 5.21
N ARG A 80 4.84 8.09 5.12
CA ARG A 80 5.19 8.97 4.00
C ARG A 80 6.28 8.33 3.16
N ALA A 81 6.06 8.19 1.86
CA ALA A 81 7.09 7.85 0.91
C ALA A 81 7.43 9.03 -0.01
N CYS A 82 8.63 8.99 -0.57
CA CYS A 82 9.04 9.86 -1.66
C CYS A 82 8.38 9.37 -2.97
N PHE A 83 8.44 10.15 -4.05
CA PHE A 83 7.80 9.76 -5.33
C PHE A 83 8.27 8.37 -5.80
N HIS A 84 9.59 8.13 -5.79
CA HIS A 84 10.17 6.87 -6.27
C HIS A 84 9.78 5.69 -5.39
N CYS A 85 9.92 5.84 -4.07
CA CYS A 85 9.54 4.79 -3.12
C CYS A 85 8.04 4.57 -3.04
N SER A 86 7.21 5.53 -3.45
CA SER A 86 5.76 5.34 -3.48
C SER A 86 5.32 4.48 -4.66
N ARG A 87 6.08 4.46 -5.76
CA ARG A 87 5.74 3.73 -7.00
C ARG A 87 6.38 2.34 -7.11
N ALA A 88 7.33 2.01 -6.24
CA ALA A 88 8.06 0.76 -6.32
C ALA A 88 7.25 -0.38 -5.67
N LEU A 89 6.75 -1.33 -6.44
CA LEU A 89 6.39 -2.66 -5.93
C LEU A 89 7.11 -3.71 -6.76
N ARG A 90 8.22 -4.23 -6.23
CA ARG A 90 8.61 -5.63 -6.41
C ARG A 90 9.04 -6.14 -5.06
N ILE A 91 8.06 -6.41 -4.21
CA ILE A 91 8.31 -7.32 -3.10
C ILE A 91 8.03 -8.71 -3.65
N SER A 92 9.00 -9.27 -4.37
CA SER A 92 9.18 -10.71 -4.38
C SER A 92 9.82 -11.05 -3.03
N ALA A 93 9.02 -11.06 -1.96
CA ALA A 93 9.47 -11.63 -0.69
C ALA A 93 8.69 -12.91 -0.48
N THR A 94 9.34 -14.01 -0.86
CA THR A 94 9.15 -15.33 -0.26
C THR A 94 9.20 -15.20 1.26
N ALA A 95 8.07 -14.91 1.89
CA ALA A 95 7.90 -15.00 3.33
C ALA A 95 6.86 -16.07 3.60
N SER A 96 7.28 -17.32 3.41
CA SER A 96 6.57 -18.49 3.92
C SER A 96 6.40 -18.31 5.44
N ARG A 97 5.24 -17.82 5.88
CA ARG A 97 4.87 -17.85 7.31
C ARG A 97 4.42 -19.28 7.60
N SER A 98 5.24 -19.97 8.38
CA SER A 98 4.90 -21.25 9.00
C SER A 98 3.83 -21.05 10.08
N GLY A 99 2.74 -21.81 9.96
CA GLY A 99 2.24 -22.63 11.06
C GLY A 99 1.06 -22.13 11.89
N ASP A 100 0.99 -20.86 12.28
CA ASP A 100 -0.01 -20.43 13.28
C ASP A 100 -0.89 -19.30 12.74
N ASP A 101 -1.98 -19.67 12.08
CA ASP A 101 -3.08 -18.79 11.65
C ASP A 101 -3.89 -18.36 12.88
N VAL A 102 -3.29 -17.53 13.73
CA VAL A 102 -4.06 -16.73 14.69
C VAL A 102 -4.76 -15.68 13.83
N GLY A 103 -6.09 -15.77 13.69
CA GLY A 103 -6.88 -14.81 12.93
C GLY A 103 -6.68 -13.39 13.44
N ARG A 104 -5.82 -12.62 12.77
CA ARG A 104 -5.58 -11.19 13.03
C ARG A 104 -6.16 -10.38 11.90
N PRO A 105 -7.07 -9.42 12.14
CA PRO A 105 -7.59 -8.58 11.07
C PRO A 105 -6.49 -7.78 10.36
N THR A 106 -6.72 -7.52 9.07
CA THR A 106 -5.98 -6.50 8.33
C THR A 106 -6.37 -5.10 8.84
N CYS A 107 -5.47 -4.13 8.70
CA CYS A 107 -5.70 -2.74 9.04
C CYS A 107 -6.98 -2.18 8.33
N PRO A 108 -7.98 -1.65 9.06
CA PRO A 108 -9.21 -1.12 8.46
C PRO A 108 -8.97 -0.05 7.40
N ASN A 109 -8.02 0.87 7.65
CA ASN A 109 -7.65 1.90 6.69
C ASN A 109 -7.10 1.32 5.38
N PHE A 110 -6.46 0.15 5.40
CA PHE A 110 -6.01 -0.53 4.19
C PHE A 110 -7.21 -1.11 3.44
N VAL A 111 -8.15 -1.75 4.15
CA VAL A 111 -9.38 -2.31 3.57
C VAL A 111 -10.23 -1.23 2.90
N ASP A 112 -10.37 -0.06 3.53
CA ASP A 112 -11.14 1.07 2.99
C ASP A 112 -10.49 1.72 1.77
N ALA A 113 -9.17 1.61 1.65
CA ALA A 113 -8.41 2.14 0.51
C ALA A 113 -8.32 1.17 -0.67
N LEU A 114 -8.83 -0.06 -0.55
CA LEU A 114 -8.87 -0.99 -1.67
C LEU A 114 -9.78 -0.46 -2.77
N LEU A 115 -9.23 -0.33 -3.98
CA LEU A 115 -9.99 0.08 -5.15
C LEU A 115 -10.96 -1.03 -5.54
N VAL A 116 -12.26 -0.76 -5.40
CA VAL A 116 -13.31 -1.60 -5.95
C VAL A 116 -13.70 -1.06 -7.31
N THR A 117 -13.56 -1.88 -8.33
CA THR A 117 -13.97 -1.54 -9.70
C THR A 117 -15.02 -2.54 -10.20
N SER A 118 -15.82 -2.14 -11.18
CA SER A 118 -16.74 -3.03 -11.89
C SER A 118 -16.03 -3.63 -13.10
N TYR A 119 -16.19 -4.94 -13.30
CA TYR A 119 -15.73 -5.59 -14.52
C TYR A 119 -16.58 -5.12 -15.71
N ASP A 120 -15.94 -4.64 -16.78
CA ASP A 120 -16.60 -4.03 -17.96
C ASP A 120 -16.59 -4.93 -19.20
N GLY A 121 -16.10 -6.16 -19.09
CA GLY A 121 -16.10 -7.14 -20.17
C GLY A 121 -15.19 -6.80 -21.36
N ALA A 122 -14.47 -5.67 -21.32
CA ALA A 122 -13.75 -5.11 -22.46
C ALA A 122 -12.23 -5.20 -22.28
N GLY A 123 -11.67 -6.40 -22.37
CA GLY A 123 -10.23 -6.62 -22.36
C GLY A 123 -9.84 -8.05 -22.66
N ALA A 124 -8.70 -8.25 -23.32
CA ALA A 124 -8.15 -9.56 -23.71
C ALA A 124 -7.63 -10.41 -22.51
N GLU A 125 -8.38 -10.48 -21.40
CA GLU A 125 -8.08 -11.26 -20.20
C GLU A 125 -9.28 -12.12 -19.77
N SER A 126 -9.79 -12.93 -20.70
CA SER A 126 -10.75 -14.02 -20.45
C SER A 126 -10.27 -15.11 -19.44
N MET A 127 -9.27 -14.83 -18.61
CA MET A 127 -8.67 -15.76 -17.63
C MET A 127 -8.55 -15.22 -16.20
N LEU A 128 -9.02 -14.00 -15.89
CA LEU A 128 -9.07 -13.54 -14.50
C LEU A 128 -10.23 -14.27 -13.77
N ALA A 129 -9.87 -15.05 -12.74
CA ALA A 129 -10.81 -15.70 -11.84
C ALA A 129 -10.55 -15.24 -10.41
N CYS A 130 -11.61 -15.12 -9.61
CA CYS A 130 -11.52 -14.76 -8.21
C CYS A 130 -10.62 -15.75 -7.47
N ALA A 131 -9.56 -15.24 -6.86
CA ALA A 131 -8.53 -16.05 -6.23
C ALA A 131 -9.00 -16.81 -4.98
N LYS A 132 -10.17 -16.46 -4.43
CA LYS A 132 -10.80 -17.12 -3.28
C LYS A 132 -11.76 -18.23 -3.68
N CYS A 133 -12.67 -17.99 -4.64
CA CYS A 133 -13.73 -18.94 -5.00
C CYS A 133 -13.50 -19.62 -6.36
N ASN A 134 -12.45 -19.22 -7.09
CA ASN A 134 -12.14 -19.64 -8.45
C ASN A 134 -13.26 -19.37 -9.47
N GLY A 135 -14.25 -18.56 -9.11
CA GLY A 135 -15.34 -18.15 -10.00
C GLY A 135 -14.89 -17.04 -10.97
N PRO A 136 -15.48 -16.98 -12.18
CA PRO A 136 -15.19 -15.92 -13.15
C PRO A 136 -15.69 -14.55 -12.66
N PHE A 137 -15.16 -13.48 -13.25
CA PHE A 137 -15.74 -12.15 -13.14
C PHE A 137 -16.76 -11.94 -14.26
N ALA A 138 -18.03 -11.74 -13.90
CA ALA A 138 -19.08 -11.40 -14.86
C ALA A 138 -19.20 -9.87 -15.00
N ASP A 139 -19.78 -9.40 -16.10
CA ASP A 139 -20.01 -7.97 -16.35
C ASP A 139 -20.76 -7.32 -15.18
N GLY A 140 -20.28 -6.14 -14.76
CA GLY A 140 -20.80 -5.41 -13.61
C GLY A 140 -20.41 -5.97 -12.25
N THR A 141 -19.72 -7.11 -12.18
CA THR A 141 -19.27 -7.66 -10.89
C THR A 141 -18.21 -6.76 -10.29
N GLN A 142 -18.39 -6.42 -9.00
CA GLN A 142 -17.40 -5.69 -8.24
C GLN A 142 -16.23 -6.59 -7.85
N TRP A 143 -15.03 -6.17 -8.21
CA TRP A 143 -13.80 -6.86 -7.88
C TRP A 143 -12.74 -5.87 -7.39
N THR A 144 -11.73 -6.43 -6.75
CA THR A 144 -10.56 -5.72 -6.25
C THR A 144 -9.35 -6.63 -6.40
N GLN A 145 -8.18 -6.04 -6.56
CA GLN A 145 -6.92 -6.78 -6.56
C GLN A 145 -6.07 -6.35 -5.36
N LEU A 146 -5.45 -7.34 -4.71
CA LEU A 146 -4.51 -7.10 -3.63
C LEU A 146 -3.14 -6.67 -4.19
N PRO A 147 -2.27 -6.06 -3.37
CA PRO A 147 -0.92 -5.66 -3.79
C PRO A 147 -0.03 -6.80 -4.32
N CYS A 148 -0.33 -8.06 -3.96
CA CYS A 148 0.32 -9.25 -4.51
C CYS A 148 -0.04 -9.54 -5.97
N GLY A 149 -1.09 -8.90 -6.50
CA GLY A 149 -1.61 -9.11 -7.85
C GLY A 149 -2.81 -10.06 -7.92
N ASP A 150 -3.17 -10.77 -6.84
CA ASP A 150 -4.34 -11.62 -6.84
C ASP A 150 -5.65 -10.80 -6.86
N ALA A 151 -6.56 -11.18 -7.76
CA ALA A 151 -7.87 -10.54 -7.93
C ALA A 151 -8.98 -11.32 -7.20
N PHE A 152 -9.92 -10.62 -6.61
CA PHE A 152 -11.02 -11.19 -5.83
C PHE A 152 -12.32 -10.44 -6.09
N HIS A 153 -13.47 -11.11 -5.99
CA HIS A 153 -14.73 -10.40 -5.82
C HIS A 153 -14.67 -9.58 -4.53
N ALA A 154 -15.20 -8.36 -4.54
CA ALA A 154 -15.21 -7.50 -3.35
C ALA A 154 -15.88 -8.21 -2.16
N ASN A 155 -16.96 -8.96 -2.42
CA ASN A 155 -17.69 -9.74 -1.42
C ASN A 155 -16.96 -11.00 -0.95
N CYS A 156 -16.07 -11.58 -1.76
CA CYS A 156 -15.28 -12.75 -1.35
C CYS A 156 -14.07 -12.35 -0.49
N LEU A 157 -13.52 -11.15 -0.69
CA LEU A 157 -12.32 -10.69 0.01
C LEU A 157 -12.62 -10.02 1.35
N ARG A 158 -13.64 -9.15 1.42
CA ARG A 158 -13.91 -8.33 2.62
C ARG A 158 -14.09 -9.14 3.91
N PRO A 159 -14.87 -10.24 3.95
CA PRO A 159 -15.01 -11.06 5.16
C PRO A 159 -13.68 -11.66 5.62
N TRP A 160 -12.80 -12.02 4.68
CA TRP A 160 -11.49 -12.58 5.01
C TRP A 160 -10.57 -11.54 5.66
N LEU A 161 -10.49 -10.33 5.10
CA LEU A 161 -9.65 -9.24 5.62
C LEU A 161 -10.08 -8.76 7.02
N ALA A 162 -11.36 -8.93 7.36
CA ALA A 162 -11.88 -8.62 8.70
C ALA A 162 -11.38 -9.60 9.78
N ALA A 163 -10.74 -10.70 9.40
CA ALA A 163 -10.22 -11.71 10.33
C ALA A 163 -8.76 -12.10 10.09
N HIS A 164 -8.17 -11.75 8.94
CA HIS A 164 -6.82 -12.18 8.55
C HIS A 164 -6.00 -11.02 7.98
N ASP A 165 -4.69 -11.06 8.22
CA ASP A 165 -3.69 -10.07 7.78
C ASP A 165 -2.85 -10.62 6.61
N ALA A 166 -3.43 -11.54 5.83
CA ALA A 166 -2.74 -12.21 4.73
C ALA A 166 -3.68 -12.42 3.52
N CYS A 167 -3.10 -12.44 2.31
CA CYS A 167 -3.81 -12.78 1.09
C CYS A 167 -4.42 -14.18 1.19
N PRO A 168 -5.71 -14.40 0.87
CA PRO A 168 -6.34 -15.72 0.95
C PRO A 168 -5.78 -16.79 -0.01
N ARG A 169 -4.97 -16.39 -1.00
CA ARG A 169 -4.41 -17.30 -2.01
C ARG A 169 -2.91 -17.54 -1.81
N CYS A 170 -2.09 -16.50 -1.85
CA CYS A 170 -0.63 -16.62 -1.74
C CYS A 170 -0.12 -16.50 -0.30
N HIS A 171 -0.98 -16.10 0.64
CA HIS A 171 -0.63 -15.80 2.04
C HIS A 171 0.37 -14.64 2.21
N ASP A 172 0.57 -13.82 1.17
CA ASP A 172 1.37 -12.60 1.27
C ASP A 172 0.82 -11.71 2.38
N ALA A 173 1.72 -11.23 3.24
CA ALA A 173 1.37 -10.42 4.39
C ALA A 173 0.79 -9.06 3.97
N LEU A 174 -0.33 -8.71 4.58
CA LEU A 174 -0.98 -7.41 4.48
C LEU A 174 -0.69 -6.60 5.76
N PRO A 175 -0.89 -5.27 5.74
CA PRO A 175 -0.71 -4.46 6.95
C PRO A 175 -1.66 -4.94 8.06
N PRO A 176 -1.16 -5.40 9.22
CA PRO A 176 -2.00 -5.93 10.29
C PRO A 176 -2.75 -4.82 11.03
N ASP A 177 -3.88 -5.09 11.66
CA ASP A 177 -4.52 -4.10 12.54
C ASP A 177 -3.69 -3.89 13.83
N MET A 178 -3.02 -2.75 13.91
CA MET A 178 -2.19 -2.40 15.06
C MET A 178 -3.01 -2.08 16.32
N ASP A 179 -4.27 -1.67 16.19
CA ASP A 179 -5.13 -1.43 17.35
C ASP A 179 -5.62 -2.76 17.94
N TYR A 180 -5.93 -3.74 17.08
CA TYR A 180 -6.18 -5.12 17.51
C TYR A 180 -4.95 -5.71 18.23
N ILE A 181 -3.75 -5.59 17.63
CA ILE A 181 -2.51 -6.10 18.21
C ILE A 181 -2.23 -5.44 19.58
N ARG A 182 -2.39 -4.12 19.70
CA ARG A 182 -2.21 -3.42 20.98
C ARG A 182 -3.15 -3.95 22.06
N LYS A 183 -4.41 -4.20 21.72
CA LYS A 183 -5.40 -4.77 22.66
C LYS A 183 -4.98 -6.17 23.09
N LEU A 184 -4.54 -7.03 22.17
CA LEU A 184 -4.07 -8.38 22.51
C LEU A 184 -2.94 -8.36 23.56
N PHE A 185 -1.98 -7.46 23.40
CA PHE A 185 -0.82 -7.37 24.32
C PHE A 185 -1.07 -6.49 25.55
N ALA A 186 -2.14 -5.70 25.58
CA ALA A 186 -2.50 -4.92 26.77
C ALA A 186 -3.17 -5.77 27.87
N PHE A 187 -3.57 -7.01 27.56
CA PHE A 187 -4.15 -7.97 28.48
C PHE A 187 -3.24 -9.17 28.77
N ALA A 188 -1.97 -9.10 28.36
CA ALA A 188 -0.95 -10.12 28.58
C ALA A 188 0.05 -9.72 29.67
#